data_AF-A0A815P9S3-F1
#
_entry.id   AF-A0A815P9S3-F1
#
_cell.length_a   1.000
_cell.length_b   1.000
_cell.length_c   1.000
_cell.angle_alpha   90.00
_cell.angle_beta   90.00
_cell.angle_gamma   90.00
#
_symmetry.space_group_name_H-M   'P 1'
#
loop_
_entity.id
_entity.type
_entity.pdbx_description
1 polymer ?
#
loop_
_entity_poly.entity_id
_entity_poly.type
_entity_poly.pdbx_seq_one_letter_code
_entity_poly.pdbx_strand_id
1 'polypeptide(L)'
;MKVKTMGLANLTLHLDIFYDDDTSLSRSWSLNVLVMQPKRLIDRSFFFIVPFVVICTSILMGTLLDTTLIAGILKKPKSVIVGFVAQYGLMPFLAIAITKIFHYTPLNSLSLFVIGCCPGSGASNQWTVLFDGDVNLSAIMSFVSTTASFVMMPLYFYTIGRLFTDELSIKVPFLGLARSLALVIIPYSIGIAISHFYPKSRLVVKKIMKPMMIFLLLFFLTFSLVVNWYLFKMLDLSTALSAPLLPFSGFILGATLAWICRVEWAHVKTVGIEAGIQNVSIAFMIIMHSFPQPYATEGIVVPMVVALLTTPPFWIILIVRKQIKKYRQLQQRGKKSNIHGDVIVIDDKSSLNNEKNHKKEDDVETMQQL
;
A
#
# COMPACT_ATOMS: atom_id res chain seq x y z
N MET A 1 23.52 27.90 19.05
CA MET A 1 23.65 27.12 17.80
C MET A 1 22.46 26.16 17.69
N LYS A 2 21.46 26.43 16.83
CA LYS A 2 20.36 25.50 16.56
C LYS A 2 20.70 24.76 15.27
N VAL A 3 21.13 23.50 15.40
CA VAL A 3 21.42 22.68 14.22
C VAL A 3 20.09 22.25 13.59
N LYS A 4 19.94 22.55 12.30
CA LYS A 4 18.69 22.35 11.54
C LYS A 4 18.60 20.97 10.90
N THR A 5 19.66 20.17 10.93
CA THR A 5 19.80 18.88 10.23
C THR A 5 20.30 17.80 11.20
N MET A 6 19.72 16.60 11.11
CA MET A 6 20.28 15.39 11.75
C MET A 6 21.25 14.72 10.76
N GLY A 7 22.17 13.89 11.26
CA GLY A 7 23.16 13.21 10.40
C GLY A 7 24.58 13.78 10.49
N LEU A 8 25.41 13.44 9.50
CA LEU A 8 26.78 13.94 9.40
C LEU A 8 26.74 15.42 9.00
N ALA A 9 27.18 16.31 9.88
CA ALA A 9 27.30 17.73 9.63
C ALA A 9 28.79 18.12 9.57
N ASN A 10 29.18 18.83 8.51
CA ASN A 10 30.48 19.47 8.45
C ASN A 10 30.40 20.80 9.19
N LEU A 11 30.99 20.85 10.38
CA LEU A 11 31.17 22.08 11.13
C LEU A 11 32.44 22.77 10.65
N THR A 12 32.28 23.84 9.87
CA THR A 12 33.40 24.69 9.47
C THR A 12 33.53 25.86 10.44
N LEU A 13 34.59 25.86 11.25
CA LEU A 13 34.95 26.99 12.11
C LEU A 13 35.81 27.94 11.29
N HIS A 14 35.33 29.16 11.09
CA HIS A 14 36.11 30.26 10.51
C HIS A 14 36.62 31.15 11.64
N LEU A 15 37.94 31.36 11.69
CA LEU A 15 38.59 32.33 12.53
C LEU A 15 39.14 33.43 11.63
N ASP A 16 38.56 34.61 11.72
CA ASP A 16 39.02 35.80 11.02
C ASP A 16 39.66 36.75 12.03
N ILE A 17 40.95 37.04 11.84
CA ILE A 17 41.70 38.01 12.64
C ILE A 17 41.89 39.25 11.79
N PHE A 18 41.41 40.40 12.26
CA PHE A 18 41.54 41.70 11.59
C PHE A 18 42.65 42.52 12.25
N TYR A 19 43.54 43.11 11.46
CA TYR A 19 44.58 44.03 11.91
C TYR A 19 44.21 45.47 11.50
N ASP A 20 44.74 46.47 12.23
CA ASP A 20 44.48 47.91 11.97
C ASP A 20 44.92 48.37 10.56
N ASP A 21 45.84 47.63 9.90
CA ASP A 21 46.35 47.92 8.56
C ASP A 21 45.49 47.31 7.43
N ASP A 22 44.18 47.11 7.65
CA ASP A 22 43.23 46.46 6.72
C ASP A 22 43.62 45.03 6.27
N THR A 23 44.61 44.40 6.91
CA THR A 23 44.98 43.01 6.64
C THR A 23 44.14 42.04 7.48
N SER A 24 43.73 40.91 6.89
CA SER A 24 42.97 39.88 7.58
C SER A 24 43.61 38.50 7.41
N LEU A 25 43.64 37.72 8.50
CA LEU A 25 44.04 36.33 8.50
C LEU A 25 42.79 35.47 8.73
N SER A 26 42.35 34.74 7.70
CA SER A 26 41.28 33.76 7.83
C SER A 26 41.84 32.35 7.94
N ARG A 27 41.42 31.60 8.96
CA ARG A 27 41.76 30.19 9.14
C ARG A 27 40.48 29.40 9.32
N SER A 28 40.30 28.37 8.50
CA SER A 28 39.14 27.48 8.59
C SER A 28 39.54 26.08 9.03
N TRP A 29 38.74 25.51 9.93
CA TRP A 29 38.83 24.10 10.32
C TRP A 29 37.50 23.42 10.08
N SER A 30 37.50 22.24 9.45
CA SER A 30 36.30 21.43 9.25
C SER A 30 36.30 20.24 10.20
N LEU A 31 35.21 20.07 10.94
CA LEU A 31 34.99 18.94 11.83
C LEU A 31 33.72 18.20 11.40
N ASN A 32 33.82 16.91 11.14
CA ASN A 32 32.66 16.05 10.94
C ASN A 32 31.98 15.81 12.30
N VAL A 33 30.81 16.39 12.52
CA VAL A 33 30.02 16.22 13.73
C VAL A 33 28.79 15.38 13.41
N LEU A 34 28.60 14.28 14.14
CA LEU A 34 27.39 13.45 14.03
C LEU A 34 26.30 14.02 14.94
N VAL A 35 25.27 14.62 14.34
CA VAL A 35 24.17 15.24 15.07
C VAL A 35 23.10 14.19 15.32
N MET A 36 23.06 13.68 16.56
CA MET A 36 22.07 12.69 16.99
C MET A 36 20.85 13.35 17.65
N GLN A 37 19.68 12.75 17.44
CA GLN A 37 18.48 13.14 18.17
C GLN A 37 18.61 12.80 19.67
N PRO A 38 18.20 13.70 20.60
CA PRO A 38 18.11 13.33 22.01
C PRO A 38 17.07 12.21 22.17
N LYS A 39 17.47 11.11 22.84
CA LYS A 39 16.60 9.94 23.05
C LYS A 39 15.36 10.34 23.83
N ARG A 40 14.18 10.33 23.19
CA ARG A 40 12.91 10.57 23.88
C ARG A 40 12.35 9.24 24.39
N LEU A 41 11.59 9.29 25.49
CA LEU A 41 10.87 8.11 25.99
C LEU A 41 9.93 7.53 24.94
N ILE A 42 9.36 8.38 24.08
CA ILE A 42 8.46 7.97 23.00
C ILE A 42 9.18 7.13 21.94
N ASP A 43 10.45 7.43 21.64
CA ASP A 43 11.26 6.70 20.66
C ASP A 43 11.59 5.30 21.18
N ARG A 44 11.84 5.18 22.51
CA ARG A 44 12.07 3.89 23.17
C ARG A 44 10.81 3.02 23.18
N SER A 45 9.65 3.59 23.51
CA SER A 45 8.38 2.88 23.46
C SER A 45 8.08 2.37 22.04
N PHE A 46 8.35 3.21 21.04
CA PHE A 46 8.14 2.86 19.64
C PHE A 46 9.00 1.70 19.16
N PHE A 47 10.28 1.66 19.58
CA PHE A 47 11.18 0.56 19.27
C PHE A 47 10.62 -0.81 19.69
N PHE A 48 9.82 -0.87 20.76
CA PHE A 48 9.17 -2.11 21.20
C PHE A 48 7.75 -2.31 20.63
N ILE A 49 6.99 -1.22 20.45
CA ILE A 49 5.61 -1.28 19.94
C ILE A 49 5.60 -1.78 18.49
N VAL A 50 6.50 -1.31 17.63
CA VAL A 50 6.43 -1.69 16.21
C VAL A 50 6.68 -3.19 16.00
N PRO A 51 7.76 -3.80 16.54
CA PRO A 51 7.94 -5.25 16.43
C PRO A 51 6.74 -6.03 16.98
N PHE A 52 6.18 -5.60 18.12
CA PHE A 52 4.98 -6.23 18.68
C PHE A 52 3.80 -6.20 17.70
N VAL A 53 3.52 -5.02 17.13
CA VAL A 53 2.46 -4.85 16.14
C VAL A 53 2.73 -5.72 14.89
N VAL A 54 3.97 -5.77 14.41
CA VAL A 54 4.37 -6.59 13.26
C VAL A 54 4.20 -8.08 13.53
N ILE A 55 4.57 -8.55 14.72
CA ILE A 55 4.37 -9.95 15.14
C ILE A 55 2.87 -10.27 15.16
N CYS A 56 2.05 -9.43 15.80
CA CYS A 56 0.60 -9.63 15.87
C CYS A 56 -0.04 -9.66 14.48
N THR A 57 0.31 -8.71 13.60
CA THR A 57 -0.25 -8.70 12.23
C THR A 57 0.23 -9.89 11.41
N SER A 58 1.48 -10.32 11.57
CA SER A 58 2.02 -11.48 10.87
C SER A 58 1.27 -12.77 11.24
N ILE A 59 0.97 -12.97 12.54
CA ILE A 59 0.14 -14.11 13.00
C ILE A 59 -1.26 -14.06 12.41
N LEU A 60 -1.90 -12.89 12.45
CA LEU A 60 -3.27 -12.73 11.92
C LEU A 60 -3.31 -12.98 10.41
N MET A 61 -2.31 -12.50 9.67
CA MET A 61 -2.18 -12.76 8.24
C MET A 61 -1.93 -14.23 7.93
N GLY A 62 -1.03 -14.89 8.68
CA GLY A 62 -0.81 -16.33 8.53
C GLY A 62 -2.08 -17.15 8.83
N THR A 63 -2.86 -16.72 9.83
CA THR A 63 -4.13 -17.39 10.20
C THR A 63 -5.18 -17.31 9.10
N LEU A 64 -5.11 -16.31 8.21
CA LEU A 64 -6.08 -16.15 7.12
C LEU A 64 -5.82 -17.05 5.92
N LEU A 65 -4.60 -17.60 5.80
CA LEU A 65 -4.25 -18.49 4.70
C LEU A 65 -5.03 -19.79 4.82
N ASP A 66 -5.74 -20.15 3.77
CA ASP A 66 -6.38 -21.46 3.67
C ASP A 66 -5.40 -22.49 3.12
N THR A 67 -4.91 -23.37 3.99
CA THR A 67 -3.94 -24.42 3.62
C THR A 67 -4.47 -25.38 2.56
N THR A 68 -5.79 -25.53 2.43
CA THR A 68 -6.38 -26.40 1.38
C THR A 68 -6.18 -25.81 -0.02
N LEU A 69 -6.07 -24.48 -0.13
CA LEU A 69 -5.85 -23.79 -1.40
C LEU A 69 -4.42 -23.98 -1.93
N ILE A 70 -3.47 -24.32 -1.05
CA ILE A 70 -2.07 -24.56 -1.44
C ILE A 70 -1.97 -25.74 -2.42
N ALA A 71 -2.79 -26.79 -2.23
CA ALA A 71 -2.84 -27.92 -3.16
C ALA A 71 -3.36 -27.51 -4.56
N GLY A 72 -4.17 -26.45 -4.64
CA GLY A 72 -4.64 -25.87 -5.91
C GLY A 72 -3.53 -25.21 -6.73
N ILE A 73 -2.48 -24.70 -6.06
CA ILE A 73 -1.33 -24.06 -6.71
C ILE A 73 -0.61 -25.03 -7.64
N LEU A 74 -0.37 -26.25 -7.15
CA LEU A 74 0.34 -27.29 -7.90
C LEU A 74 -0.37 -27.65 -9.21
N LYS A 75 -1.69 -27.45 -9.27
CA LYS A 75 -2.49 -27.77 -10.47
C LYS A 75 -2.46 -26.66 -11.52
N LYS A 76 -2.32 -25.39 -11.12
CA LYS A 76 -2.31 -24.23 -12.03
C LYS A 76 -1.37 -23.12 -11.53
N PRO A 77 -0.04 -23.30 -11.62
CA PRO A 77 0.92 -22.39 -11.00
C PRO A 77 1.15 -21.09 -11.79
N LYS A 78 0.63 -20.99 -13.03
CA LYS A 78 0.91 -19.89 -13.96
C LYS A 78 0.74 -18.50 -13.32
N SER A 79 -0.41 -18.24 -12.71
CA SER A 79 -0.69 -16.92 -12.10
C SER A 79 0.21 -16.63 -10.90
N VAL A 80 0.58 -17.65 -10.14
CA VAL A 80 1.49 -17.52 -8.98
C VAL A 80 2.92 -17.22 -9.44
N ILE A 81 3.39 -17.86 -10.50
CA ILE A 81 4.72 -17.60 -11.09
C ILE A 81 4.78 -16.17 -11.64
N VAL A 82 3.76 -15.75 -12.39
CA VAL A 82 3.67 -14.38 -12.90
C VAL A 82 3.68 -13.38 -11.73
N GLY A 83 2.92 -13.66 -10.68
CA GLY A 83 2.93 -12.88 -9.44
C GLY A 83 4.30 -12.79 -8.78
N PHE A 84 5.02 -13.90 -8.70
CA PHE A 84 6.38 -13.96 -8.16
C PHE A 84 7.36 -13.12 -8.99
N VAL A 85 7.28 -13.22 -10.32
CA VAL A 85 8.09 -12.42 -11.24
C VAL A 85 7.74 -10.94 -11.15
N ALA A 86 6.46 -10.58 -11.00
CA ALA A 86 6.07 -9.20 -10.74
C ALA A 86 6.65 -8.72 -9.39
N GLN A 87 6.58 -9.53 -8.35
CA GLN A 87 7.03 -9.13 -7.02
C GLN A 87 8.55 -8.95 -6.94
N TYR A 88 9.32 -9.97 -7.31
CA TYR A 88 10.77 -9.93 -7.16
C TYR A 88 11.50 -9.57 -8.45
N GLY A 89 10.98 -9.97 -9.60
CA GLY A 89 11.59 -9.63 -10.88
C GLY A 89 11.36 -8.19 -11.33
N LEU A 90 10.29 -7.53 -10.91
CA LEU A 90 9.93 -6.19 -11.41
C LEU A 90 10.08 -5.11 -10.32
N MET A 91 9.53 -5.29 -9.11
CA MET A 91 9.48 -4.22 -8.09
C MET A 91 10.86 -3.70 -7.62
N PRO A 92 11.88 -4.54 -7.37
CA PRO A 92 13.21 -4.04 -7.01
C PRO A 92 13.82 -3.16 -8.11
N PHE A 93 13.64 -3.54 -9.38
CA PHE A 93 14.16 -2.79 -10.51
C PHE A 93 13.40 -1.49 -10.74
N LEU A 94 12.08 -1.47 -10.50
CA LEU A 94 11.30 -0.24 -10.51
C LEU A 94 11.77 0.73 -9.43
N ALA A 95 12.08 0.23 -8.23
CA ALA A 95 12.63 1.07 -7.18
C ALA A 95 13.95 1.71 -7.63
N ILE A 96 14.87 0.94 -8.21
CA ILE A 96 16.15 1.48 -8.73
C ILE A 96 15.92 2.48 -9.88
N ALA A 97 14.97 2.20 -10.78
CA ALA A 97 14.67 3.10 -11.88
C ALA A 97 14.15 4.45 -11.37
N ILE A 98 13.21 4.43 -10.43
CA ILE A 98 12.66 5.65 -9.82
C ILE A 98 13.76 6.44 -9.10
N THR A 99 14.59 5.77 -8.30
CA THR A 99 15.66 6.48 -7.55
C THR A 99 16.67 7.14 -8.47
N LYS A 100 17.01 6.50 -9.60
CA LYS A 100 17.92 7.08 -10.60
C LYS A 100 17.28 8.22 -11.39
N ILE A 101 16.03 8.09 -11.83
CA ILE A 101 15.32 9.12 -12.61
C ILE A 101 15.12 10.39 -11.80
N PHE A 102 14.80 10.26 -10.52
CA PHE A 102 14.51 11.39 -9.63
C PHE A 102 15.69 11.81 -8.75
N HIS A 103 16.89 11.27 -9.02
CA HIS A 103 18.15 11.61 -8.34
C HIS A 103 18.06 11.58 -6.81
N TYR A 104 17.56 10.47 -6.26
CA TYR A 104 17.41 10.31 -4.83
C TYR A 104 18.75 10.31 -4.10
N THR A 105 18.76 10.81 -2.86
CA THR A 105 19.92 10.62 -1.98
C THR A 105 20.17 9.13 -1.73
N PRO A 106 21.41 8.71 -1.41
CA PRO A 106 21.73 7.30 -1.19
C PRO A 106 20.82 6.64 -0.14
N LEU A 107 20.50 7.37 0.94
CA LEU A 107 19.62 6.89 2.00
C LEU A 107 18.17 6.70 1.51
N ASN A 108 17.60 7.70 0.82
CA ASN A 108 16.24 7.60 0.29
C ASN A 108 16.15 6.48 -0.76
N SER A 109 17.22 6.31 -1.54
CA SER A 109 17.33 5.27 -2.56
C SER A 109 17.32 3.88 -1.94
N LEU A 110 18.14 3.67 -0.92
CA LEU A 110 18.17 2.45 -0.12
C LEU A 110 16.78 2.16 0.45
N SER A 111 16.12 3.16 1.05
CA SER A 111 14.79 2.99 1.62
C SER A 111 13.73 2.58 0.60
N LEU A 112 13.69 3.23 -0.57
CA LEU A 112 12.76 2.85 -1.64
C LEU A 112 13.07 1.45 -2.19
N PHE A 113 14.36 1.11 -2.32
CA PHE A 113 14.81 -0.22 -2.72
C PHE A 113 14.40 -1.31 -1.72
N VAL A 114 14.51 -1.06 -0.40
CA VAL A 114 14.05 -2.00 0.62
C VAL A 114 12.56 -2.30 0.43
N ILE A 115 11.73 -1.27 0.21
CA ILE A 115 10.29 -1.44 -0.04
C ILE A 115 10.05 -2.27 -1.30
N GLY A 116 10.76 -1.98 -2.39
CA GLY A 116 10.65 -2.74 -3.64
C GLY A 116 11.06 -4.20 -3.52
N CYS A 117 11.93 -4.53 -2.56
CA CYS A 117 12.34 -5.90 -2.25
C CYS A 117 11.41 -6.61 -1.26
N CYS A 118 10.50 -5.89 -0.60
CA CYS A 118 9.59 -6.53 0.34
C CYS A 118 8.63 -7.48 -0.39
N PRO A 119 8.08 -8.50 0.30
CA PRO A 119 6.97 -9.29 -0.22
C PRO A 119 5.67 -8.47 -0.25
N GLY A 120 4.64 -9.04 -0.89
CA GLY A 120 3.29 -8.48 -0.86
C GLY A 120 2.76 -8.38 0.57
N SER A 121 1.95 -7.35 0.85
CA SER A 121 1.28 -7.22 2.15
C SER A 121 -0.05 -7.95 2.14
N GLY A 122 -0.39 -8.69 3.21
CA GLY A 122 -1.71 -9.31 3.34
C GLY A 122 -2.89 -8.31 3.37
N ALA A 123 -2.61 -7.00 3.42
CA ALA A 123 -3.59 -5.96 3.13
C ALA A 123 -4.14 -6.04 1.68
N SER A 124 -3.35 -6.56 0.73
CA SER A 124 -3.73 -6.76 -0.66
C SER A 124 -4.99 -7.59 -0.80
N ASN A 125 -5.17 -8.62 0.06
CA ASN A 125 -6.37 -9.46 0.09
C ASN A 125 -7.67 -8.65 0.19
N GLN A 126 -7.69 -7.60 1.03
CA GLN A 126 -8.88 -6.76 1.19
C GLN A 126 -9.15 -5.93 -0.07
N TRP A 127 -8.10 -5.40 -0.70
CA TRP A 127 -8.22 -4.65 -1.95
C TRP A 127 -8.62 -5.56 -3.10
N THR A 128 -8.10 -6.78 -3.17
CA THR A 128 -8.49 -7.79 -4.14
C THR A 128 -9.99 -8.08 -4.05
N VAL A 129 -10.57 -8.22 -2.84
CA VAL A 129 -12.03 -8.34 -2.67
C VAL A 129 -12.76 -7.11 -3.24
N LEU A 130 -12.30 -5.90 -2.93
CA LEU A 130 -12.96 -4.64 -3.31
C LEU A 130 -12.91 -4.36 -4.82
N PHE A 131 -11.90 -4.89 -5.52
CA PHE A 131 -11.72 -4.76 -6.97
C PHE A 131 -12.14 -6.02 -7.75
N ASP A 132 -12.94 -6.89 -7.13
CA ASP A 132 -13.52 -8.08 -7.75
C ASP A 132 -12.44 -9.06 -8.31
N GLY A 133 -11.29 -9.15 -7.65
CA GLY A 133 -10.20 -10.06 -7.99
C GLY A 133 -10.32 -11.42 -7.29
N ASP A 134 -9.39 -12.32 -7.60
CA ASP A 134 -9.29 -13.64 -6.94
C ASP A 134 -8.51 -13.54 -5.62
N VAL A 135 -9.24 -13.61 -4.50
CA VAL A 135 -8.71 -13.51 -3.14
C VAL A 135 -7.88 -14.72 -2.75
N ASN A 136 -8.23 -15.90 -3.28
CA ASN A 136 -7.49 -17.12 -3.01
C ASN A 136 -6.10 -17.03 -3.64
N LEU A 137 -6.04 -16.53 -4.87
CA LEU A 137 -4.77 -16.24 -5.54
C LEU A 137 -3.94 -15.19 -4.80
N SER A 138 -4.56 -14.11 -4.31
CA SER A 138 -3.87 -13.05 -3.54
C SER A 138 -3.23 -13.62 -2.27
N ALA A 139 -3.98 -14.41 -1.49
CA ALA A 139 -3.47 -15.03 -0.27
C ALA A 139 -2.30 -15.99 -0.54
N ILE A 140 -2.40 -16.76 -1.63
CA ILE A 140 -1.32 -17.64 -2.09
C ILE A 140 -0.08 -16.84 -2.48
N MET A 141 -0.24 -15.77 -3.26
CA MET A 141 0.87 -14.94 -3.70
C MET A 141 1.55 -14.23 -2.53
N SER A 142 0.78 -13.73 -1.56
CA SER A 142 1.31 -13.20 -0.31
C SER A 142 2.13 -14.26 0.44
N PHE A 143 1.62 -15.49 0.54
CA PHE A 143 2.32 -16.59 1.21
C PHE A 143 3.65 -16.94 0.51
N VAL A 144 3.60 -17.16 -0.80
CA VAL A 144 4.77 -17.52 -1.61
C VAL A 144 5.80 -16.41 -1.56
N SER A 145 5.39 -15.15 -1.72
CA SER A 145 6.31 -14.01 -1.64
C SER A 145 6.90 -13.86 -0.24
N THR A 146 6.08 -13.90 0.82
CA THR A 146 6.57 -13.79 2.19
C THR A 146 7.57 -14.88 2.52
N THR A 147 7.31 -16.12 2.12
CA THR A 147 8.25 -17.24 2.30
C THR A 147 9.54 -17.03 1.51
N ALA A 148 9.43 -16.62 0.24
CA ALA A 148 10.58 -16.38 -0.60
C ALA A 148 11.41 -15.17 -0.17
N SER A 149 10.83 -14.20 0.55
CA SER A 149 11.53 -13.01 1.05
C SER A 149 12.77 -13.37 1.88
N PHE A 150 12.77 -14.52 2.57
CA PHE A 150 13.89 -15.00 3.36
C PHE A 150 15.15 -15.25 2.51
N VAL A 151 14.98 -15.64 1.25
CA VAL A 151 16.08 -15.87 0.32
C VAL A 151 16.28 -14.65 -0.57
N MET A 152 15.19 -14.12 -1.12
CA MET A 152 15.24 -13.04 -2.11
C MET A 152 15.77 -11.73 -1.52
N MET A 153 15.35 -11.33 -0.32
CA MET A 153 15.83 -10.06 0.25
C MET A 153 17.33 -10.11 0.55
N PRO A 154 17.89 -11.12 1.26
CA PRO A 154 19.34 -11.22 1.42
C PRO A 154 20.09 -11.29 0.10
N LEU A 155 19.54 -11.98 -0.90
CA LEU A 155 20.13 -12.04 -2.24
C LEU A 155 20.18 -10.64 -2.90
N TYR A 156 19.09 -9.87 -2.84
CA TYR A 156 19.05 -8.51 -3.36
C TYR A 156 20.00 -7.58 -2.62
N PHE A 157 20.07 -7.68 -1.30
CA PHE A 157 21.03 -6.90 -0.50
C PHE A 157 22.48 -7.28 -0.80
N TYR A 158 22.75 -8.56 -1.05
CA TYR A 158 24.08 -9.05 -1.40
C TYR A 158 24.54 -8.60 -2.80
N THR A 159 23.62 -8.58 -3.76
CA THR A 159 23.92 -8.30 -5.18
C THR A 159 23.80 -6.82 -5.52
N ILE A 160 22.61 -6.23 -5.32
CA ILE A 160 22.27 -4.87 -5.75
C ILE A 160 22.38 -3.89 -4.58
N GLY A 161 22.06 -4.31 -3.36
CA GLY A 161 22.03 -3.44 -2.18
C GLY A 161 23.36 -2.72 -1.92
N ARG A 162 24.48 -3.33 -2.32
CA ARG A 162 25.83 -2.73 -2.26
C ARG A 162 25.93 -1.39 -2.98
N LEU A 163 25.20 -1.20 -4.09
CA LEU A 163 25.18 0.06 -4.84
C LEU A 163 24.80 1.24 -3.95
N PHE A 164 23.91 1.02 -2.97
CA PHE A 164 23.46 2.06 -2.06
C PHE A 164 24.29 2.09 -0.78
N THR A 165 24.64 0.93 -0.24
CA THR A 165 25.34 0.86 1.05
C THR A 165 26.80 1.28 0.95
N ASP A 166 27.45 1.05 -0.19
CA ASP A 166 28.85 1.47 -0.42
C ASP A 166 28.95 2.99 -0.51
N GLU A 167 27.99 3.66 -1.16
CA GLU A 167 27.89 5.13 -1.17
C GLU A 167 27.69 5.72 0.24
N LEU A 168 26.96 5.00 1.11
CA LEU A 168 26.74 5.38 2.50
C LEU A 168 27.91 4.99 3.42
N SER A 169 28.90 4.24 2.94
CA SER A 169 29.95 3.61 3.77
C SER A 169 29.40 2.75 4.93
N ILE A 170 28.19 2.18 4.73
CA ILE A 170 27.53 1.31 5.71
C ILE A 170 27.72 -0.14 5.27
N LYS A 171 28.15 -1.03 6.18
CA LYS A 171 28.19 -2.46 5.87
C LYS A 171 26.77 -3.03 5.79
N VAL A 172 26.48 -3.82 4.76
CA VAL A 172 25.19 -4.50 4.61
C VAL A 172 24.87 -5.30 5.89
N PRO A 173 23.76 -5.00 6.59
CA PRO A 173 23.49 -5.55 7.90
C PRO A 173 22.78 -6.91 7.82
N PHE A 174 23.45 -7.93 7.27
CA PHE A 174 22.86 -9.27 7.04
C PHE A 174 22.27 -9.91 8.30
N LEU A 175 22.90 -9.74 9.46
CA LEU A 175 22.39 -10.27 10.72
C LEU A 175 21.11 -9.54 11.17
N GLY A 176 21.06 -8.22 10.99
CA GLY A 176 19.87 -7.42 11.26
C GLY A 176 18.73 -7.78 10.31
N LEU A 177 19.04 -7.93 9.02
CA LEU A 177 18.10 -8.36 7.99
C LEU A 177 17.51 -9.74 8.33
N ALA A 178 18.35 -10.73 8.64
CA ALA A 178 17.92 -12.07 9.02
C ALA A 178 17.04 -12.05 10.28
N ARG A 179 17.41 -11.26 11.30
CA ARG A 179 16.60 -11.10 12.52
C ARG A 179 15.24 -10.46 12.22
N SER A 180 15.20 -9.38 11.44
CA SER A 180 13.95 -8.70 11.07
C SER A 180 13.03 -9.59 10.24
N LEU A 181 13.58 -10.38 9.32
CA LEU A 181 12.81 -11.37 8.56
C LEU A 181 12.32 -12.51 9.45
N ALA A 182 13.15 -12.99 10.38
CA ALA A 182 12.75 -14.01 11.35
C ALA A 182 11.56 -13.56 12.22
N LEU A 183 11.55 -12.30 12.66
CA LEU A 183 10.47 -11.70 13.44
C LEU A 183 9.13 -11.59 12.68
N VAL A 184 9.15 -11.78 11.37
CA VAL A 184 7.94 -11.74 10.53
C VAL A 184 7.53 -13.15 10.12
N ILE A 185 8.49 -13.98 9.69
CA ILE A 185 8.19 -15.31 9.16
C ILE A 185 7.80 -16.29 10.26
N ILE A 186 8.46 -16.25 11.43
CA ILE A 186 8.15 -17.17 12.54
C ILE A 186 6.70 -16.97 13.00
N PRO A 187 6.24 -15.74 13.32
CA PRO A 187 4.85 -15.54 13.70
C PRO A 187 3.87 -15.81 12.56
N TYR A 188 4.25 -15.52 11.31
CA TYR A 188 3.43 -15.87 10.16
C TYR A 188 3.22 -17.39 10.02
N SER A 189 4.28 -18.19 10.18
CA SER A 189 4.21 -19.65 10.22
C SER A 189 3.35 -20.17 11.39
N ILE A 190 3.45 -19.54 12.56
CA ILE A 190 2.56 -19.84 13.70
C ILE A 190 1.10 -19.57 13.33
N GLY A 191 0.81 -18.45 12.66
CA GLY A 191 -0.52 -18.16 12.14
C GLY A 191 -1.04 -19.25 11.19
N ILE A 192 -0.20 -19.71 10.25
CA ILE A 192 -0.55 -20.82 9.35
C ILE A 192 -0.85 -22.10 10.14
N ALA A 193 -0.02 -22.43 11.14
CA ALA A 193 -0.25 -23.59 12.00
C ALA A 193 -1.60 -23.49 12.72
N ILE A 194 -1.94 -22.32 13.28
CA ILE A 194 -3.25 -22.08 13.92
C ILE A 194 -4.39 -22.27 12.91
N SER A 195 -4.25 -21.74 11.70
CA SER A 195 -5.22 -21.91 10.61
C SER A 195 -5.41 -23.37 10.21
N HIS A 196 -4.34 -24.16 10.24
CA HIS A 196 -4.36 -25.57 9.88
C HIS A 196 -5.05 -26.42 10.95
N PHE A 197 -4.65 -26.28 12.22
CA PHE A 197 -5.22 -27.06 13.33
C PHE A 197 -6.60 -26.57 13.78
N TYR A 198 -6.90 -25.29 13.62
CA TYR A 198 -8.17 -24.68 14.02
C TYR A 198 -8.77 -23.82 12.89
N PRO A 199 -9.34 -24.41 11.82
CA PRO A 199 -9.84 -23.66 10.66
C PRO A 199 -10.91 -22.60 10.99
N LYS A 200 -11.66 -22.79 12.07
CA LYS A 200 -12.67 -21.82 12.56
C LYS A 200 -12.04 -20.48 12.97
N SER A 201 -10.76 -20.46 13.35
CA SER A 201 -10.02 -19.24 13.70
C SER A 201 -10.01 -18.20 12.57
N ARG A 202 -10.02 -18.65 11.31
CA ARG A 202 -10.09 -17.78 10.12
C ARG A 202 -11.27 -16.82 10.16
N LEU A 203 -12.44 -17.28 10.60
CA LEU A 203 -13.65 -16.46 10.64
C LEU A 203 -13.54 -15.35 11.69
N VAL A 204 -12.97 -15.68 12.85
CA VAL A 204 -12.72 -14.73 13.94
C VAL A 204 -11.70 -13.69 13.48
N VAL A 205 -10.59 -14.14 12.90
CA VAL A 205 -9.52 -13.25 12.41
C VAL A 205 -10.01 -12.35 11.28
N LYS A 206 -10.84 -12.84 10.34
CA LYS A 206 -11.46 -11.99 9.31
C LYS A 206 -12.26 -10.84 9.92
N LYS A 207 -12.98 -11.08 11.01
CA LYS A 207 -13.78 -10.07 11.70
C LYS A 207 -12.92 -9.04 12.43
N ILE A 208 -11.82 -9.47 13.06
CA ILE A 208 -10.89 -8.61 13.82
C ILE A 208 -9.97 -7.82 12.88
N MET A 209 -9.54 -8.41 11.77
CA MET A 209 -8.54 -7.80 10.89
C MET A 209 -9.02 -6.48 10.30
N LYS A 210 -10.29 -6.37 9.90
CA LYS A 210 -10.80 -5.18 9.23
C LYS A 210 -10.72 -3.90 10.12
N PRO A 211 -11.26 -3.87 11.36
CA PRO A 211 -11.09 -2.72 12.24
C PRO A 211 -9.63 -2.54 12.68
N MET A 212 -8.88 -3.64 12.88
CA MET A 212 -7.48 -3.56 13.28
C MET A 212 -6.60 -2.89 12.22
N MET A 213 -6.80 -3.17 10.92
CA MET A 213 -6.02 -2.54 9.85
C MET A 213 -6.29 -1.05 9.74
N ILE A 214 -7.54 -0.63 9.92
CA ILE A 214 -7.91 0.81 9.96
C ILE A 214 -7.25 1.47 11.18
N PHE A 215 -7.31 0.83 12.35
CA PHE A 215 -6.66 1.32 13.55
C PHE A 215 -5.14 1.42 13.39
N LEU A 216 -4.48 0.38 12.87
CA LEU A 216 -3.04 0.40 12.61
C LEU A 216 -2.66 1.50 11.62
N LEU A 217 -3.43 1.65 10.53
CA LEU A 217 -3.18 2.69 9.54
C LEU A 217 -3.25 4.08 10.19
N LEU A 218 -4.30 4.34 10.97
CA LEU A 218 -4.47 5.61 11.69
C LEU A 218 -3.38 5.81 12.76
N PHE A 219 -3.05 4.77 13.51
CA PHE A 219 -2.00 4.80 14.53
C PHE A 219 -0.64 5.13 13.90
N PHE A 220 -0.21 4.38 12.88
CA PHE A 220 1.04 4.65 12.20
C PHE A 220 1.01 6.01 11.50
N LEU A 221 -0.10 6.40 10.86
CA LEU A 221 -0.21 7.71 10.22
C LEU A 221 -0.07 8.87 11.21
N THR A 222 -0.88 8.86 12.28
CA THR A 222 -0.88 9.92 13.30
C THR A 222 0.45 9.95 14.05
N PHE A 223 0.98 8.79 14.44
CA PHE A 223 2.26 8.69 15.11
C PHE A 223 3.41 9.15 14.21
N SER A 224 3.44 8.69 12.96
CA SER A 224 4.41 9.12 11.95
C SER A 224 4.38 10.63 11.77
N LEU A 225 3.20 11.23 11.62
CA LEU A 225 3.08 12.68 11.45
C LEU A 225 3.50 13.45 12.70
N VAL A 226 3.12 13.01 13.90
CA VAL A 226 3.40 13.73 15.16
C VAL A 226 4.87 13.58 15.58
N VAL A 227 5.42 12.36 15.54
CA VAL A 227 6.79 12.08 16.02
C VAL A 227 7.83 12.50 14.98
N ASN A 228 7.51 12.31 13.70
CA ASN A 228 8.45 12.54 12.60
C ASN A 228 8.10 13.78 11.77
N TRP A 229 7.27 14.70 12.26
CA TRP A 229 6.91 15.95 11.55
C TRP A 229 8.14 16.69 11.01
N TYR A 230 9.21 16.71 11.80
CA TYR A 230 10.46 17.36 11.42
C TYR A 230 11.19 16.59 10.31
N LEU A 231 11.11 15.26 10.26
CA LEU A 231 11.69 14.44 9.19
C LEU A 231 10.97 14.65 7.86
N PHE A 232 9.65 14.83 7.90
CA PHE A 232 8.88 15.22 6.70
C PHE A 232 9.32 16.57 6.14
N LYS A 233 9.81 17.49 6.98
CA LYS A 233 10.39 18.76 6.53
C LYS A 233 11.78 18.61 5.92
N MET A 234 12.51 17.55 6.26
CA MET A 234 13.82 17.25 5.67
C MET A 234 13.71 16.39 4.41
N LEU A 235 12.55 15.79 4.16
CA LEU A 235 12.31 15.03 2.95
C LEU A 235 12.18 15.99 1.76
N ASP A 236 12.98 15.74 0.73
CA ASP A 236 12.90 16.51 -0.50
C ASP A 236 11.54 16.30 -1.19
N LEU A 237 10.98 17.38 -1.74
CA LEU A 237 9.67 17.37 -2.39
C LEU A 237 9.66 16.39 -3.57
N SER A 238 10.76 16.31 -4.31
CA SER A 238 10.95 15.33 -5.38
C SER A 238 10.74 13.91 -4.87
N THR A 239 11.40 13.55 -3.76
CA THR A 239 11.27 12.23 -3.13
C THR A 239 9.85 11.96 -2.64
N ALA A 240 9.20 12.96 -2.01
CA ALA A 240 7.85 12.83 -1.50
C ALA A 240 6.82 12.52 -2.61
N LEU A 241 6.95 13.19 -3.76
CA LEU A 241 6.01 13.04 -4.88
C LEU A 241 6.28 11.82 -5.74
N SER A 242 7.53 11.38 -5.85
CA SER A 242 7.90 10.25 -6.71
C SER A 242 7.93 8.90 -5.99
N ALA A 243 8.03 8.85 -4.65
CA ALA A 243 7.98 7.58 -3.91
C ALA A 243 6.70 6.75 -4.17
N PRO A 244 5.49 7.33 -4.27
CA PRO A 244 4.27 6.60 -4.63
C PRO A 244 4.27 6.05 -6.06
N LEU A 245 5.19 6.47 -6.94
CA LEU A 245 5.30 5.87 -8.27
C LEU A 245 5.68 4.39 -8.20
N LEU A 246 6.37 3.95 -7.15
CA LEU A 246 6.72 2.54 -6.97
C LEU A 246 5.47 1.64 -6.89
N PRO A 247 4.55 1.83 -5.92
CA PRO A 247 3.32 1.02 -5.87
C PRO A 247 2.43 1.23 -7.11
N PHE A 248 2.35 2.45 -7.65
CA PHE A 248 1.52 2.70 -8.85
C PHE A 248 2.05 2.02 -10.11
N SER A 249 3.36 2.08 -10.34
CA SER A 249 4.00 1.32 -11.42
C SER A 249 3.84 -0.19 -11.19
N GLY A 250 3.92 -0.66 -9.94
CA GLY A 250 3.59 -2.03 -9.58
C GLY A 250 2.18 -2.47 -9.98
N PHE A 251 1.17 -1.65 -9.69
CA PHE A 251 -0.22 -1.93 -10.10
C PHE A 251 -0.34 -2.09 -11.62
N ILE A 252 0.22 -1.14 -12.37
CA ILE A 252 0.07 -1.06 -13.82
C ILE A 252 0.90 -2.16 -14.49
N LEU A 253 2.18 -2.25 -14.18
CA LEU A 253 3.11 -3.17 -14.84
C LEU A 253 2.92 -4.61 -14.38
N GLY A 254 2.55 -4.84 -13.11
CA GLY A 254 2.16 -6.17 -12.63
C GLY A 254 0.90 -6.69 -13.33
N ALA A 255 -0.13 -5.85 -13.48
CA ALA A 255 -1.33 -6.20 -14.24
C ALA A 255 -1.00 -6.42 -15.73
N THR A 256 -0.17 -5.56 -16.31
CA THR A 256 0.25 -5.68 -17.72
C THR A 256 1.01 -6.97 -17.98
N LEU A 257 1.94 -7.34 -17.09
CA LEU A 257 2.67 -8.61 -17.16
C LEU A 257 1.70 -9.80 -17.12
N ALA A 258 0.74 -9.79 -16.20
CA ALA A 258 -0.27 -10.84 -16.11
C ALA A 258 -1.15 -10.93 -17.37
N TRP A 259 -1.54 -9.78 -17.90
CA TRP A 259 -2.34 -9.70 -19.11
C TRP A 259 -1.58 -10.23 -20.34
N ILE A 260 -0.31 -9.87 -20.51
CA ILE A 260 0.58 -10.40 -21.57
C ILE A 260 0.73 -11.91 -21.44
N CYS A 261 0.86 -12.42 -20.21
CA CYS A 261 0.90 -13.84 -19.94
C CYS A 261 -0.45 -14.54 -20.18
N ARG A 262 -1.52 -13.85 -20.59
CA ARG A 262 -2.85 -14.41 -20.88
C ARG A 262 -3.41 -15.20 -19.70
N VAL A 263 -3.38 -14.63 -18.50
CA VAL A 263 -4.16 -15.14 -17.36
C VAL A 263 -5.55 -14.53 -17.35
N GLU A 264 -6.48 -15.13 -16.59
CA GLU A 264 -7.86 -14.65 -16.49
C GLU A 264 -7.92 -13.23 -15.91
N TRP A 265 -8.91 -12.43 -16.33
CA TRP A 265 -9.03 -11.03 -15.91
C TRP A 265 -9.09 -10.85 -14.38
N ALA A 266 -9.75 -11.77 -13.66
CA ALA A 266 -9.75 -11.77 -12.20
C ALA A 266 -8.32 -11.91 -11.64
N HIS A 267 -7.49 -12.75 -12.26
CA HIS A 267 -6.09 -12.96 -11.87
C HIS A 267 -5.20 -11.79 -12.27
N VAL A 268 -5.45 -11.15 -13.42
CA VAL A 268 -4.74 -9.92 -13.83
C VAL A 268 -4.88 -8.83 -12.76
N LYS A 269 -6.12 -8.59 -12.29
CA LYS A 269 -6.39 -7.62 -11.22
C LYS A 269 -5.68 -8.01 -9.93
N THR A 270 -5.75 -9.28 -9.54
CA THR A 270 -5.06 -9.77 -8.34
C THR A 270 -3.55 -9.55 -8.44
N VAL A 271 -2.91 -9.93 -9.54
CA VAL A 271 -1.45 -9.78 -9.72
C VAL A 271 -1.04 -8.32 -9.66
N GLY A 272 -1.80 -7.42 -10.32
CA GLY A 272 -1.54 -5.99 -10.24
C GLY A 272 -1.61 -5.48 -8.80
N ILE A 273 -2.71 -5.76 -8.09
CA ILE A 273 -2.92 -5.32 -6.70
C ILE A 273 -1.83 -5.86 -5.78
N GLU A 274 -1.48 -7.14 -5.90
CA GLU A 274 -0.45 -7.77 -5.09
C GLU A 274 0.93 -7.17 -5.35
N ALA A 275 1.29 -6.92 -6.61
CA ALA A 275 2.56 -6.32 -6.97
C ALA A 275 2.69 -4.91 -6.37
N GLY A 276 1.66 -4.06 -6.51
CA GLY A 276 1.71 -2.68 -6.00
C GLY A 276 1.61 -2.57 -4.48
N ILE A 277 0.88 -3.46 -3.80
CA ILE A 277 0.74 -3.43 -2.33
C ILE A 277 1.90 -4.16 -1.65
N GLN A 278 2.89 -3.36 -1.26
CA GLN A 278 4.09 -3.84 -0.58
C GLN A 278 3.92 -3.96 0.93
N ASN A 279 4.67 -4.88 1.54
CA ASN A 279 4.72 -5.01 3.00
C ASN A 279 5.65 -3.97 3.63
N VAL A 280 5.11 -2.76 3.81
CA VAL A 280 5.83 -1.64 4.42
C VAL A 280 6.30 -1.94 5.85
N SER A 281 5.59 -2.80 6.58
CA SER A 281 5.99 -3.20 7.94
C SER A 281 7.33 -3.94 7.96
N ILE A 282 7.59 -4.80 6.98
CA ILE A 282 8.88 -5.49 6.83
C ILE A 282 9.97 -4.46 6.48
N ALA A 283 9.70 -3.56 5.54
CA ALA A 283 10.66 -2.50 5.18
C ALA A 283 11.06 -1.68 6.41
N PHE A 284 10.06 -1.29 7.21
CA PHE A 284 10.25 -0.55 8.45
C PHE A 284 11.12 -1.34 9.45
N MET A 285 10.84 -2.63 9.67
CA MET A 285 11.64 -3.48 10.57
C MET A 285 13.09 -3.60 10.10
N ILE A 286 13.30 -3.82 8.81
CA ILE A 286 14.64 -3.92 8.22
C ILE A 286 15.39 -2.61 8.43
N ILE A 287 14.79 -1.46 8.10
CA ILE A 287 15.45 -0.16 8.23
C ILE A 287 15.79 0.14 9.70
N MET A 288 14.82 0.00 10.61
CA MET A 288 15.02 0.38 12.02
C MET A 288 15.94 -0.53 12.82
N HIS A 289 15.96 -1.83 12.51
CA HIS A 289 16.71 -2.80 13.32
C HIS A 289 18.01 -3.25 12.67
N SER A 290 18.22 -2.96 11.39
CA SER A 290 19.42 -3.37 10.67
C SER A 290 20.39 -2.22 10.46
N PHE A 291 19.92 -0.98 10.33
CA PHE A 291 20.80 0.16 10.05
C PHE A 291 21.20 0.92 11.33
N PRO A 292 22.42 1.47 11.37
CA PRO A 292 22.85 2.31 12.48
C PRO A 292 22.06 3.63 12.53
N GLN A 293 21.91 4.18 13.73
CA GLN A 293 21.38 5.53 13.92
C GLN A 293 22.45 6.56 13.50
N PRO A 294 22.08 7.70 12.88
CA PRO A 294 20.73 8.23 12.63
C PRO A 294 20.06 7.74 11.32
N TYR A 295 20.78 7.02 10.45
CA TYR A 295 20.28 6.58 9.13
C TYR A 295 19.00 5.74 9.22
N ALA A 296 18.86 4.92 10.26
CA ALA A 296 17.64 4.16 10.51
C ALA A 296 16.40 5.08 10.69
N THR A 297 16.53 6.15 11.45
CA THR A 297 15.42 7.08 11.73
C THR A 297 15.10 7.96 10.53
N GLU A 298 16.11 8.38 9.76
CA GLU A 298 15.87 9.15 8.53
C GLU A 298 15.32 8.26 7.40
N GLY A 299 15.78 7.02 7.30
CA GLY A 299 15.41 6.09 6.23
C GLY A 299 13.94 5.64 6.29
N ILE A 300 13.28 5.63 7.45
CA ILE A 300 11.88 5.18 7.57
C ILE A 300 10.85 6.12 6.93
N VAL A 301 11.24 7.35 6.61
CA VAL A 301 10.33 8.38 6.09
C VAL A 301 9.77 7.99 4.72
N VAL A 302 10.62 7.44 3.83
CA VAL A 302 10.19 6.99 2.49
C VAL A 302 9.13 5.88 2.58
N PRO A 303 9.32 4.78 3.35
CA PRO A 303 8.27 3.80 3.63
C PRO A 303 6.97 4.40 4.15
N MET A 304 7.05 5.40 5.02
CA MET A 304 5.87 6.07 5.56
C MET A 304 5.11 6.86 4.50
N VAL A 305 5.81 7.60 3.63
CA VAL A 305 5.21 8.31 2.50
C VAL A 305 4.52 7.34 1.55
N VAL A 306 5.20 6.23 1.21
CA VAL A 306 4.62 5.18 0.36
C VAL A 306 3.33 4.63 0.99
N ALA A 307 3.35 4.24 2.26
CA ALA A 307 2.16 3.73 2.95
C ALA A 307 1.00 4.73 2.94
N LEU A 308 1.29 6.00 3.22
CA LEU A 308 0.28 7.06 3.28
C LEU A 308 -0.37 7.32 1.92
N LEU A 309 0.41 7.35 0.85
CA LEU A 309 -0.05 7.78 -0.47
C LEU A 309 -0.53 6.64 -1.38
N THR A 310 -0.25 5.38 -1.04
CA THR A 310 -0.66 4.21 -1.86
C THR A 310 -2.18 4.00 -1.86
N THR A 311 -2.84 4.09 -0.71
CA THR A 311 -4.25 3.68 -0.55
C THR A 311 -5.32 4.73 -0.86
N PRO A 312 -5.10 6.06 -0.72
CA PRO A 312 -6.14 7.06 -1.01
C PRO A 312 -6.75 6.98 -2.42
N PRO A 313 -5.97 6.76 -3.51
CA PRO A 313 -6.56 6.62 -4.85
C PRO A 313 -7.57 5.47 -4.95
N PHE A 314 -7.33 4.35 -4.26
CA PHE A 314 -8.27 3.23 -4.26
C PHE A 314 -9.59 3.59 -3.55
N TRP A 315 -9.52 4.33 -2.44
CA TRP A 315 -10.73 4.85 -1.79
C TRP A 315 -11.53 5.78 -2.69
N ILE A 316 -10.85 6.68 -3.42
CA ILE A 316 -11.50 7.58 -4.38
C ILE A 316 -12.20 6.78 -5.47
N ILE A 317 -11.53 5.79 -6.08
CA ILE A 317 -12.12 4.93 -7.12
C ILE A 317 -13.37 4.22 -6.59
N LEU A 318 -13.34 3.70 -5.36
CA LEU A 318 -14.49 3.01 -4.75
C LEU A 318 -15.67 3.95 -4.48
N ILE A 319 -15.40 5.17 -3.98
CA ILE A 319 -16.43 6.20 -3.76
C ILE A 319 -17.08 6.58 -5.08
N VAL A 320 -16.28 6.83 -6.13
CA VAL A 320 -16.76 7.16 -7.47
C VAL A 320 -17.59 6.01 -8.05
N ARG A 321 -17.11 4.75 -8.00
CA ARG A 321 -17.87 3.57 -8.45
C ARG A 321 -19.21 3.46 -7.72
N LYS A 322 -19.23 3.66 -6.40
CA LYS A 322 -20.45 3.63 -5.58
C LYS A 322 -21.43 4.73 -5.99
N GLN A 323 -20.93 5.93 -6.25
CA GLN A 323 -21.76 7.07 -6.66
C GLN A 323 -22.35 6.87 -8.06
N ILE A 324 -21.56 6.36 -9.02
CA ILE A 324 -22.03 6.02 -10.37
C ILE A 324 -23.11 4.93 -10.31
N LYS A 325 -22.91 3.88 -9.50
CA LYS A 325 -23.90 2.81 -9.33
C LYS A 325 -25.20 3.34 -8.74
N LYS A 326 -25.13 4.19 -7.72
CA LYS A 326 -26.29 4.87 -7.13
C LYS A 326 -27.03 5.72 -8.18
N TYR A 327 -26.30 6.48 -8.99
CA TYR A 327 -26.87 7.30 -10.05
C TYR A 327 -27.58 6.48 -11.14
N ARG A 328 -26.97 5.38 -11.62
CA ARG A 328 -27.62 4.47 -12.58
C ARG A 328 -28.89 3.82 -12.01
N GLN A 329 -28.88 3.43 -10.73
CA GLN A 329 -30.06 2.86 -10.07
C GLN A 329 -31.21 3.88 -9.97
N LEU A 330 -30.90 5.15 -9.71
CA LEU A 330 -31.89 6.23 -9.70
C LEU A 330 -32.47 6.49 -11.10
N GLN A 331 -31.64 6.50 -12.14
CA GLN A 331 -32.12 6.62 -13.53
C GLN A 331 -33.01 5.44 -13.94
N GLN A 332 -32.66 4.21 -13.57
CA GLN A 332 -33.50 3.04 -13.85
C GLN A 332 -34.84 3.08 -13.09
N ARG A 333 -34.87 3.60 -11.86
CA ARG A 333 -36.12 3.84 -11.11
C ARG A 333 -36.98 4.93 -11.75
N GLY A 334 -36.38 6.05 -12.17
CA GLY A 334 -37.09 7.11 -12.89
C GLY A 334 -37.67 6.64 -14.22
N LYS A 335 -36.91 5.83 -14.99
CA LYS A 335 -37.38 5.27 -16.26
C LYS A 335 -38.51 4.25 -16.09
N LYS A 336 -38.47 3.41 -15.04
CA LYS A 336 -39.59 2.51 -14.69
C LYS A 336 -40.83 3.26 -14.21
N SER A 337 -40.66 4.35 -13.48
CA SER A 337 -41.77 5.21 -13.03
C SER A 337 -42.45 5.91 -14.20
N ASN A 338 -41.70 6.39 -15.20
CA ASN A 338 -42.28 7.01 -16.39
C ASN A 338 -43.00 5.99 -17.28
N ILE A 339 -42.49 4.76 -17.42
CA ILE A 339 -43.19 3.70 -18.17
C ILE A 339 -44.51 3.31 -17.48
N HIS A 340 -44.56 3.21 -16.15
CA HIS A 340 -45.82 2.97 -15.44
C HIS A 340 -46.76 4.18 -15.48
N GLY A 341 -46.24 5.40 -15.39
CA GLY A 341 -47.02 6.62 -15.54
C GLY A 341 -47.65 6.75 -16.92
N ASP A 342 -46.89 6.46 -17.99
CA ASP A 342 -47.41 6.48 -19.36
C ASP A 342 -48.42 5.35 -19.61
N VAL A 343 -48.23 4.16 -19.04
CA VAL A 343 -49.22 3.05 -19.15
C VAL A 343 -50.53 3.40 -18.44
N ILE A 344 -50.48 4.01 -17.25
CA ILE A 344 -51.70 4.45 -16.53
C ILE A 344 -52.40 5.59 -17.30
N VAL A 345 -51.63 6.53 -17.89
CA VAL A 345 -52.19 7.65 -18.67
C VAL A 345 -52.78 7.20 -20.01
N ILE A 346 -52.28 6.12 -20.61
CA ILE A 346 -52.86 5.55 -21.84
C ILE A 346 -54.17 4.81 -21.52
N ASP A 347 -54.25 4.07 -20.41
CA ASP A 347 -55.45 3.29 -20.05
C ASP A 347 -56.63 4.20 -19.64
N ASP A 348 -56.36 5.31 -18.95
CA ASP A 348 -57.37 6.31 -18.59
C ASP A 348 -57.93 7.09 -19.79
N LYS A 349 -57.17 7.21 -20.89
CA LYS A 349 -57.67 7.88 -22.11
C LYS A 349 -58.49 6.96 -23.01
N SER A 350 -58.31 5.63 -22.94
CA SER A 350 -59.16 4.68 -23.69
C SER A 350 -60.52 4.44 -23.05
N SER A 351 -60.63 4.49 -21.73
CA SER A 351 -61.90 4.34 -21.00
C SER A 351 -62.82 5.58 -21.14
N LEU A 352 -62.24 6.79 -21.18
CA LEU A 352 -62.99 8.04 -21.32
C LEU A 352 -63.57 8.30 -22.73
N ASN A 353 -63.08 7.60 -23.77
CA ASN A 353 -63.61 7.73 -25.14
C ASN A 353 -64.74 6.73 -25.46
N ASN A 354 -64.85 5.61 -24.75
CA ASN A 354 -65.96 4.66 -24.95
C ASN A 354 -67.23 5.07 -24.18
N GLU A 355 -67.13 5.76 -23.03
CA GLU A 355 -68.31 6.26 -22.32
C GLU A 355 -68.99 7.46 -23.00
N LYS A 356 -68.29 8.20 -23.86
CA LYS A 356 -68.88 9.33 -24.61
C LYS A 356 -69.57 8.94 -25.92
N ASN A 357 -69.30 7.75 -26.44
CA ASN A 357 -70.00 7.24 -27.63
C ASN A 357 -71.25 6.43 -27.27
N HIS A 358 -71.28 5.72 -26.12
CA HIS A 358 -72.50 5.03 -25.70
C HIS A 358 -73.61 5.96 -25.18
N LYS A 359 -73.27 7.10 -24.59
CA LYS A 359 -74.26 8.08 -24.08
C LYS A 359 -74.84 9.03 -25.13
N LYS A 360 -74.49 8.89 -26.41
CA LYS A 360 -75.04 9.70 -27.50
C LYS A 360 -75.92 8.92 -28.49
N GLU A 361 -75.96 7.60 -28.40
CA GLU A 361 -76.88 6.75 -29.19
C GLU A 361 -78.16 6.39 -28.41
N ASP A 362 -78.15 6.35 -27.07
CA ASP A 362 -79.34 5.98 -26.29
C ASP A 362 -80.34 7.14 -26.02
N ASP A 363 -79.95 8.40 -26.24
CA ASP A 363 -80.82 9.58 -26.03
C ASP A 363 -81.54 10.07 -27.31
N VAL A 364 -81.46 9.32 -28.42
CA VAL A 364 -82.17 9.64 -29.68
C VAL A 364 -83.26 8.63 -30.05
N GLU A 365 -83.30 7.44 -29.44
CA GLU A 365 -84.31 6.40 -29.73
C GLU A 365 -85.47 6.27 -28.71
N THR A 366 -85.50 7.08 -27.64
CA THR A 366 -86.55 7.00 -26.60
C THR A 366 -87.42 8.26 -26.50
N MET A 367 -87.75 8.88 -27.63
CA MET A 367 -88.76 9.96 -27.76
C MET A 367 -89.67 9.73 -28.98
N GLN A 368 -90.04 8.47 -29.25
CA GLN A 368 -91.02 8.15 -30.30
C GLN A 368 -92.04 7.04 -30.00
N GLN A 369 -92.07 6.45 -28.80
CA GLN A 369 -93.17 5.55 -28.41
C GLN A 369 -93.46 5.64 -26.90
N LEU A 370 -94.71 6.04 -26.60
CA LEU A 370 -95.43 6.04 -25.31
C LEU A 370 -95.16 7.19 -24.33
#